data_AF-A0A9D6KSH5-F1
#
_entry.id   AF-A0A9D6KSH5-F1
#
_cell.length_a   1.000
_cell.length_b   1.000
_cell.length_c   1.000
_cell.angle_alpha   90.00
_cell.angle_beta   90.00
_cell.angle_gamma   90.00
#
_symmetry.space_group_name_H-M   'P 1'
#
loop_
_entity.id
_entity.type
_entity.pdbx_description
1 polymer ?
#
loop_
_entity_poly.entity_id
_entity_poly.type
_entity_poly.pdbx_seq_one_letter_code
_entity_poly.pdbx_strand_id
1 'polypeptide(L)'
;MGEGMAIEGTAPPLSADRPAKPIWHFAILATLIALIWGVLESYGSFIRYDAAIDPARLFGQRVGTGFMSGLLSAAFTWTVFYFLVFRRRGARGRAWFVLFLMIALTGAAGIGAGFVAARVDRERAIEVWQSEARQNFDELGQDMREQLAATGAQTGFIANIHSREDVGQRLLAAQRARDVLENFRSGATRELVRSRQRERLIEMSAEERREVNASLDQEGENLRRLAVLEIQVVDKSVLVLTLLDSHPQTWTVQNDRFVFSEPRVLSEFNEGLGELSSARQQLVEAMQSIRESLPSNEGAPK
;
A
#
# COMPACT_ATOMS: atom_id res chain seq x y z
N MET A 1 15.12 83.55 -80.91
CA MET A 1 15.58 84.10 -79.62
C MET A 1 14.51 83.73 -78.61
N GLY A 2 14.57 82.53 -78.04
CA GLY A 2 15.31 82.20 -76.80
C GLY A 2 14.23 81.93 -75.73
N GLU A 3 13.70 80.72 -75.66
CA GLU A 3 14.12 79.65 -74.72
C GLU A 3 14.15 80.10 -73.25
N GLY A 4 13.27 79.50 -72.46
CA GLY A 4 13.19 79.57 -71.00
C GLY A 4 12.28 78.46 -70.49
N MET A 5 12.74 77.21 -70.63
CA MET A 5 12.05 76.00 -70.18
C MET A 5 11.99 75.93 -68.66
N ALA A 6 10.81 75.55 -68.15
CA ALA A 6 10.56 75.19 -66.77
C ALA A 6 11.34 73.93 -66.39
N ILE A 7 12.06 73.98 -65.27
CA ILE A 7 12.69 72.81 -64.64
C ILE A 7 11.65 72.15 -63.75
N GLU A 8 11.11 71.04 -64.25
CA GLU A 8 10.21 70.14 -63.54
C GLU A 8 11.05 69.24 -62.61
N GLY A 9 11.03 69.56 -61.30
CA GLY A 9 11.70 68.78 -60.27
C GLY A 9 10.99 67.45 -60.03
N THR A 10 11.50 66.38 -60.64
CA THR A 10 11.08 65.00 -60.36
C THR A 10 11.66 64.55 -59.02
N ALA A 11 10.78 64.31 -58.05
CA ALA A 11 11.15 63.66 -56.79
C ALA A 11 11.67 62.23 -57.06
N PRO A 12 12.71 61.76 -56.36
CA PRO A 12 13.21 60.40 -56.55
C PRO A 12 12.16 59.37 -56.14
N PRO A 13 12.05 58.23 -56.85
CA PRO A 13 11.12 57.18 -56.50
C PRO A 13 11.45 56.63 -55.11
N LEU A 14 10.42 56.55 -54.26
CA LEU A 14 10.44 55.84 -52.97
C LEU A 14 11.11 54.49 -53.17
N SER A 15 12.29 54.35 -52.57
CA SER A 15 13.11 53.14 -52.60
C SER A 15 12.25 51.93 -52.27
N ALA A 16 12.23 50.96 -53.18
CA ALA A 16 11.58 49.67 -53.03
C ALA A 16 11.82 49.11 -51.63
N ASP A 17 10.71 48.77 -50.96
CA ASP A 17 10.67 48.02 -49.71
C ASP A 17 11.70 46.89 -49.77
N ARG A 18 12.79 47.05 -49.02
CA ARG A 18 13.73 45.93 -48.81
C ARG A 18 12.91 44.83 -48.14
N PRO A 19 12.82 43.61 -48.70
CA PRO A 19 12.15 42.51 -48.02
C PRO A 19 12.84 42.34 -46.66
N ALA A 20 12.10 42.59 -45.59
CA ALA A 20 12.59 42.40 -44.23
C ALA A 20 13.17 40.99 -44.14
N LYS A 21 14.47 40.89 -43.88
CA LYS A 21 15.18 39.60 -43.80
C LYS A 21 14.38 38.66 -42.88
N PRO A 22 14.22 37.38 -43.24
CA PRO A 22 13.30 36.48 -42.57
C PRO A 22 13.73 36.23 -41.12
N ILE A 23 13.01 36.88 -40.20
CA ILE A 23 13.12 36.78 -38.73
C ILE A 23 12.89 35.32 -38.25
N TRP A 24 12.41 34.44 -39.12
CA TRP A 24 12.20 33.00 -38.89
C TRP A 24 13.40 32.25 -38.32
N HIS A 25 14.64 32.66 -38.65
CA HIS A 25 15.85 32.02 -38.13
C HIS A 25 15.97 32.14 -36.61
N PHE A 26 15.54 33.28 -36.03
CA PHE A 26 15.56 33.47 -34.57
C PHE A 26 14.48 32.66 -33.86
N ALA A 27 13.31 32.51 -34.49
CA ALA A 27 12.22 31.72 -33.93
C ALA A 27 12.59 30.24 -33.87
N ILE A 28 13.16 29.70 -34.96
CA ILE A 28 13.65 28.32 -35.01
C ILE A 28 14.74 28.09 -33.97
N LEU A 29 15.70 29.02 -33.85
CA LEU A 29 16.79 28.92 -32.88
C LEU A 29 16.27 28.93 -31.43
N ALA A 30 15.32 29.81 -31.11
CA ALA A 30 14.72 29.88 -29.77
C ALA A 30 13.95 28.60 -29.42
N THR A 31 13.21 28.02 -30.37
CA THR A 31 12.53 26.73 -30.18
C THR A 31 13.53 25.59 -29.95
N LEU A 32 14.62 25.57 -30.71
CA LEU A 32 15.69 24.58 -30.55
C LEU A 32 16.36 24.67 -29.17
N ILE A 33 16.67 25.89 -28.70
CA ILE A 33 17.26 26.12 -27.38
C ILE A 33 16.31 25.66 -26.27
N ALA A 34 15.01 25.99 -26.36
CA ALA A 34 14.03 25.54 -25.38
C ALA A 34 13.90 24.01 -25.33
N LEU A 35 13.96 23.35 -26.49
CA LEU A 35 13.87 21.89 -26.60
C LEU A 35 15.12 21.20 -26.03
N ILE A 36 16.32 21.73 -26.34
CA ILE A 36 17.59 21.26 -25.77
C ILE A 36 17.61 21.46 -24.25
N TRP A 37 17.12 22.60 -23.76
CA TRP A 37 17.06 22.88 -22.32
C TRP A 37 16.12 21.92 -21.59
N GLY A 38 14.94 21.63 -22.16
CA GLY A 38 14.01 20.63 -21.58
C GLY A 38 14.61 19.22 -21.53
N VAL A 39 15.40 18.83 -22.53
CA VAL A 39 16.12 17.54 -22.53
C VAL A 39 17.23 17.53 -21.47
N LEU A 40 18.00 18.61 -21.34
CA LEU A 40 19.07 18.73 -20.34
C LEU A 40 18.55 18.75 -18.90
N GLU A 41 17.44 19.44 -18.63
CA GLU A 41 16.79 19.45 -17.31
C GLU A 41 16.28 18.06 -16.94
N SER A 42 15.69 17.36 -17.92
CA SER A 42 15.28 15.96 -17.75
C SER A 42 16.49 15.07 -17.42
N TYR A 43 17.60 15.19 -18.16
CA TYR A 43 18.82 14.40 -17.98
C TYR A 43 19.57 14.70 -16.67
N GLY A 44 19.68 15.96 -16.27
CA GLY A 44 20.32 16.35 -15.00
C GLY A 44 19.57 15.84 -13.76
N SER A 45 18.25 15.66 -13.87
CA SER A 45 17.44 15.05 -12.82
C SER A 45 17.67 13.53 -12.67
N PHE A 46 18.07 12.84 -13.76
CA PHE A 46 18.36 11.40 -13.76
C PHE A 46 19.64 11.05 -12.99
N ILE A 47 20.63 11.94 -13.01
CA ILE A 47 21.96 11.67 -12.40
C ILE A 47 21.92 11.76 -10.86
N ARG A 48 20.86 12.34 -10.25
CA ARG A 48 20.80 12.62 -8.81
C ARG A 48 20.07 11.58 -7.96
N TYR A 49 19.66 10.42 -8.50
CA TYR A 49 18.87 9.44 -7.75
C TYR A 49 19.48 8.04 -7.67
N ASP A 50 19.35 7.45 -6.49
CA ASP A 50 19.79 6.10 -6.15
C ASP A 50 19.02 5.02 -6.93
N ALA A 51 19.74 3.97 -7.31
CA ALA A 51 19.37 2.92 -8.26
C ALA A 51 18.22 1.97 -7.83
N ALA A 52 17.46 2.29 -6.77
CA ALA A 52 16.45 1.41 -6.20
C ALA A 52 15.04 1.59 -6.79
N ILE A 53 14.82 2.60 -7.63
CA ILE A 53 13.49 2.90 -8.21
C ILE A 53 13.46 2.46 -9.68
N ASP A 54 12.41 1.71 -10.04
CA ASP A 54 12.16 1.15 -11.37
C ASP A 54 12.30 2.22 -12.49
N PRO A 55 13.31 2.10 -13.38
CA PRO A 55 13.70 3.16 -14.32
C PRO A 55 12.62 3.49 -15.36
N ALA A 56 11.73 2.54 -15.69
CA ALA A 56 10.65 2.76 -16.64
C ALA A 56 9.58 3.74 -16.12
N ARG A 57 9.31 3.71 -14.81
CA ARG A 57 8.30 4.55 -14.16
C ARG A 57 8.81 5.97 -13.90
N LEU A 58 10.08 6.11 -13.52
CA LEU A 58 10.77 7.40 -13.43
C LEU A 58 10.83 8.10 -14.80
N PHE A 59 11.07 7.32 -15.87
CA PHE A 59 11.04 7.83 -17.23
C PHE A 59 9.65 8.39 -17.58
N GLY A 60 8.56 7.67 -17.32
CA GLY A 60 7.20 8.17 -17.60
C GLY A 60 6.83 9.47 -16.86
N GLN A 61 7.08 9.53 -15.54
CA GLN A 61 6.69 10.68 -14.70
C GLN A 61 7.55 11.93 -14.98
N ARG A 62 8.85 11.74 -15.25
CA ARG A 62 9.78 12.85 -15.48
C ARG A 62 9.92 13.26 -16.94
N VAL A 63 9.86 12.34 -17.89
CA VAL A 63 9.71 12.72 -19.30
C VAL A 63 8.38 13.43 -19.47
N GLY A 64 7.30 12.98 -18.83
CA GLY A 64 6.02 13.70 -18.83
C GLY A 64 6.11 15.13 -18.29
N THR A 65 6.70 15.33 -17.11
CA THR A 65 6.79 16.67 -16.48
C THR A 65 7.86 17.57 -17.12
N GLY A 66 9.04 17.05 -17.44
CA GLY A 66 10.12 17.79 -18.10
C GLY A 66 9.80 18.16 -19.55
N PHE A 67 9.16 17.25 -20.30
CA PHE A 67 8.67 17.55 -21.65
C PHE A 67 7.54 18.59 -21.64
N MET A 68 6.62 18.51 -20.67
CA MET A 68 5.57 19.52 -20.50
C MET A 68 6.12 20.89 -20.09
N SER A 69 7.12 20.94 -19.21
CA SER A 69 7.89 22.16 -18.88
C SER A 69 8.52 22.76 -20.15
N GLY A 70 9.20 21.94 -20.96
CA GLY A 70 9.81 22.36 -22.22
C GLY A 70 8.79 22.88 -23.23
N LEU A 71 7.66 22.19 -23.38
CA LEU A 71 6.55 22.61 -24.25
C LEU A 71 5.91 23.92 -23.77
N LEU A 72 5.70 24.09 -22.46
CA LEU A 72 5.19 25.33 -21.87
C LEU A 72 6.14 26.51 -22.16
N SER A 73 7.43 26.31 -21.94
CA SER A 73 8.45 27.33 -22.19
C SER A 73 8.54 27.68 -23.68
N ALA A 74 8.49 26.68 -24.57
CA ALA A 74 8.46 26.88 -26.01
C ALA A 74 7.17 27.61 -26.46
N ALA A 75 6.01 27.21 -25.95
CA ALA A 75 4.72 27.85 -26.23
C ALA A 75 4.68 29.31 -25.73
N PHE A 76 5.22 29.57 -24.54
CA PHE A 76 5.34 30.92 -23.99
C PHE A 76 6.27 31.78 -24.84
N THR A 77 7.45 31.27 -25.18
CA THR A 77 8.43 31.97 -26.03
C THR A 77 7.84 32.26 -27.40
N TRP A 78 7.13 31.30 -28.00
CA TRP A 78 6.44 31.47 -29.27
C TRP A 78 5.33 32.52 -29.20
N THR A 79 4.57 32.54 -28.10
CA THR A 79 3.54 33.56 -27.85
C THR A 79 4.16 34.94 -27.77
N VAL A 80 5.22 35.12 -26.96
CA VAL A 80 5.91 36.41 -26.80
C VAL A 80 6.44 36.88 -28.15
N PHE A 81 7.08 35.99 -28.92
CA PHE A 81 7.57 36.28 -30.26
C PHE A 81 6.43 36.69 -31.22
N TYR A 82 5.35 35.90 -31.26
CA TYR A 82 4.19 36.19 -32.11
C TYR A 82 3.57 37.54 -31.75
N PHE A 83 3.45 37.86 -30.46
CA PHE A 83 2.92 39.14 -30.00
C PHE A 83 3.83 40.30 -30.40
N LEU A 84 5.15 40.17 -30.27
CA LEU A 84 6.10 41.21 -30.67
C LEU A 84 6.08 41.47 -32.19
N VAL A 85 5.96 40.41 -33.00
CA VAL A 85 5.99 40.51 -34.47
C VAL A 85 4.65 40.97 -35.05
N PHE A 86 3.53 40.40 -34.58
CA PHE A 86 2.21 40.64 -35.20
C PHE A 86 1.40 41.78 -34.57
N ARG A 87 1.78 42.29 -33.39
CA ARG A 87 1.14 43.48 -32.79
C ARG A 87 1.18 44.72 -33.70
N ARG A 88 2.17 44.81 -34.61
CA ARG A 88 2.27 45.92 -35.59
C ARG A 88 1.29 45.83 -36.77
N ARG A 89 0.65 44.68 -37.04
CA ARG A 89 -0.15 44.46 -38.27
C ARG A 89 -1.67 44.41 -38.07
N GLY A 90 -2.20 44.86 -36.93
CA GLY A 90 -3.66 44.98 -36.72
C GLY A 90 -4.43 43.68 -36.46
N ALA A 91 -3.78 42.51 -36.46
CA ALA A 91 -4.41 41.19 -36.27
C ALA A 91 -4.67 40.82 -34.79
N ARG A 92 -5.22 41.75 -33.99
CA ARG A 92 -5.38 41.57 -32.53
C ARG A 92 -6.25 40.35 -32.16
N GLY A 93 -7.35 40.07 -32.87
CA GLY A 93 -8.29 39.01 -32.49
C GLY A 93 -7.74 37.58 -32.61
N ARG A 94 -6.99 37.27 -33.67
CA ARG A 94 -6.46 35.90 -33.90
C ARG A 94 -5.30 35.56 -32.97
N ALA A 95 -4.51 36.55 -32.57
CA ALA A 95 -3.39 36.37 -31.63
C ALA A 95 -3.87 35.95 -30.23
N TRP A 96 -4.93 36.61 -29.73
CA TRP A 96 -5.53 36.29 -28.44
C TRP A 96 -6.18 34.92 -28.42
N PHE A 97 -6.80 34.50 -29.53
CA PHE A 97 -7.40 33.17 -29.65
C PHE A 97 -6.36 32.05 -29.59
N VAL A 98 -5.24 32.17 -30.31
CA VAL A 98 -4.16 31.16 -30.28
C VAL A 98 -3.49 31.07 -28.91
N LEU A 99 -3.27 32.22 -28.25
CA LEU A 99 -2.75 32.26 -26.89
C LEU A 99 -3.70 31.57 -25.90
N PHE A 100 -5.00 31.88 -25.99
CA PHE A 100 -6.01 31.27 -25.13
C PHE A 100 -6.10 29.76 -25.34
N LEU A 101 -6.07 29.31 -26.60
CA LEU A 101 -6.08 27.89 -26.95
C LEU A 101 -4.87 27.15 -26.39
N MET A 102 -3.67 27.74 -26.49
CA MET A 102 -2.43 27.16 -25.95
C MET A 102 -2.48 27.05 -24.42
N ILE A 103 -2.87 28.13 -23.72
CA ILE A 103 -3.02 28.13 -22.26
C ILE A 103 -4.07 27.09 -21.82
N ALA A 104 -5.20 27.01 -22.52
CA ALA A 104 -6.25 26.05 -22.22
C ALA A 104 -5.78 24.59 -22.42
N LEU A 105 -5.08 24.30 -23.52
CA LEU A 105 -4.53 22.97 -23.80
C LEU A 105 -3.47 22.56 -22.77
N THR A 106 -2.62 23.50 -22.36
CA THR A 106 -1.55 23.18 -21.42
C THR A 106 -2.03 23.10 -19.97
N GLY A 107 -3.04 23.90 -19.62
CA GLY A 107 -3.75 23.77 -18.34
C GLY A 107 -4.50 22.44 -18.21
N ALA A 108 -5.22 22.01 -19.25
CA ALA A 108 -5.94 20.75 -19.24
C ALA A 108 -5.02 19.52 -19.14
N ALA A 109 -3.89 19.54 -19.87
CA ALA A 109 -2.90 18.45 -19.81
C ALA A 109 -2.16 18.39 -18.47
N GLY A 110 -1.83 19.54 -17.86
CA GLY A 110 -1.19 19.60 -16.54
C GLY A 110 -2.11 19.10 -15.41
N ILE A 111 -3.39 19.45 -15.45
CA ILE A 111 -4.40 18.95 -14.49
C ILE A 111 -4.60 17.44 -14.66
N GLY A 112 -4.68 16.96 -15.90
CA GLY A 112 -4.83 15.52 -16.20
C GLY A 112 -3.65 14.69 -15.70
N ALA A 113 -2.41 15.13 -15.96
CA ALA A 113 -1.20 14.43 -15.51
C ALA A 113 -1.05 14.46 -13.98
N GLY A 114 -1.38 15.58 -13.34
CA GLY A 114 -1.39 15.70 -11.87
C GLY A 114 -2.43 14.79 -11.21
N PHE A 115 -3.62 14.66 -11.81
CA PHE A 115 -4.68 13.78 -11.31
C PHE A 115 -4.32 12.30 -11.44
N VAL A 116 -3.69 11.90 -12.55
CA VAL A 116 -3.23 10.51 -12.76
C VAL A 116 -2.07 10.18 -11.82
N ALA A 117 -1.09 11.06 -11.64
CA ALA A 117 0.01 10.84 -10.71
C ALA A 117 -0.48 10.72 -9.26
N ALA A 118 -1.38 11.61 -8.82
CA ALA A 118 -1.96 11.56 -7.48
C ALA A 118 -2.79 10.28 -7.24
N ARG A 119 -3.48 9.79 -8.29
CA ARG A 119 -4.23 8.54 -8.22
C ARG A 119 -3.32 7.32 -8.11
N VAL A 120 -2.26 7.26 -8.90
CA VAL A 120 -1.29 6.14 -8.87
C VAL A 120 -0.54 6.09 -7.54
N ASP A 121 -0.16 7.24 -6.97
CA ASP A 121 0.49 7.30 -5.66
C ASP A 121 -0.46 6.89 -4.53
N ARG A 122 -1.76 7.21 -4.66
CA ARG A 122 -2.81 6.80 -3.71
C ARG A 122 -3.07 5.30 -3.74
N GLU A 123 -3.24 4.71 -4.93
CA GLU A 123 -3.46 3.26 -5.09
C GLU A 123 -2.29 2.47 -4.49
N ARG A 124 -1.04 2.91 -4.72
CA ARG A 124 0.13 2.27 -4.09
C ARG A 124 0.21 2.47 -2.59
N ALA A 125 -0.16 3.63 -2.07
CA ALA A 125 -0.18 3.85 -0.62
C ALA A 125 -1.16 2.90 0.08
N ILE A 126 -2.30 2.62 -0.54
CA ILE A 126 -3.27 1.64 -0.06
C ILE A 126 -2.70 0.22 -0.12
N GLU A 127 -2.11 -0.18 -1.26
CA GLU A 127 -1.48 -1.51 -1.41
C GLU A 127 -0.36 -1.76 -0.41
N VAL A 128 0.55 -0.79 -0.23
CA VAL A 128 1.67 -0.88 0.72
C VAL A 128 1.18 -0.95 2.16
N TRP A 129 0.16 -0.16 2.51
CA TRP A 129 -0.39 -0.21 3.85
C TRP A 129 -1.14 -1.53 4.12
N GLN A 130 -1.89 -2.07 3.15
CA GLN A 130 -2.53 -3.37 3.28
C GLN A 130 -1.50 -4.50 3.43
N SER A 131 -0.41 -4.45 2.66
CA SER A 131 0.66 -5.45 2.78
C SER A 131 1.40 -5.34 4.11
N GLU A 132 1.67 -4.12 4.58
CA GLU A 132 2.29 -3.90 5.90
C GLU A 132 1.38 -4.36 7.04
N ALA A 133 0.07 -4.09 6.97
CA ALA A 133 -0.90 -4.56 7.97
C ALA A 133 -0.95 -6.08 8.04
N ARG A 134 -1.00 -6.76 6.87
CA ARG A 134 -0.95 -8.23 6.80
C ARG A 134 0.36 -8.79 7.33
N GLN A 135 1.48 -8.18 6.95
CA GLN A 135 2.80 -8.57 7.44
C GLN A 135 2.89 -8.46 8.97
N ASN A 136 2.37 -7.37 9.55
CA ASN A 136 2.36 -7.22 11.01
C ASN A 136 1.51 -8.30 11.70
N PHE A 137 0.38 -8.69 11.11
CA PHE A 137 -0.44 -9.79 11.63
C PHE A 137 0.26 -11.15 11.47
N ASP A 138 0.95 -11.38 10.35
CA ASP A 138 1.73 -12.59 10.11
C ASP A 138 2.91 -12.71 11.10
N GLU A 139 3.63 -11.61 11.34
CA GLU A 139 4.72 -11.52 12.31
C GLU A 139 4.19 -11.78 13.74
N LEU A 140 3.06 -11.17 14.12
CA LEU A 140 2.41 -11.41 15.41
C LEU A 140 2.02 -12.90 15.56
N GLY A 141 1.50 -13.51 14.51
CA GLY A 141 1.13 -14.93 14.48
C GLY A 141 2.34 -15.87 14.49
N GLN A 142 3.47 -15.46 13.91
CA GLN A 142 4.73 -16.21 13.99
C GLN A 142 5.33 -16.13 15.40
N ASP A 143 5.42 -14.94 15.98
CA ASP A 143 5.92 -14.73 17.35
C ASP A 143 5.09 -15.55 18.36
N MET A 144 3.76 -15.54 18.22
CA MET A 144 2.88 -16.39 19.03
C MET A 144 3.23 -17.89 18.87
N ARG A 145 3.40 -18.37 17.64
CA ARG A 145 3.72 -19.79 17.39
C ARG A 145 5.09 -20.17 17.95
N GLU A 146 6.08 -19.28 17.86
CA GLU A 146 7.41 -19.48 18.43
C GLU A 146 7.35 -19.51 19.97
N GLN A 147 6.63 -18.59 20.58
CA GLN A 147 6.42 -18.56 22.04
C GLN A 147 5.64 -19.79 22.53
N LEU A 148 4.59 -20.22 21.82
CA LEU A 148 3.87 -21.47 22.11
C LEU A 148 4.72 -22.72 21.88
N ALA A 149 5.64 -22.71 20.92
CA ALA A 149 6.61 -23.79 20.75
C ALA A 149 7.54 -23.86 21.97
N ALA A 150 8.01 -22.71 22.47
CA ALA A 150 8.86 -22.62 23.64
C ALA A 150 8.18 -23.06 24.94
N THR A 151 6.84 -23.02 25.03
CA THR A 151 6.11 -23.58 26.17
C THR A 151 5.94 -25.10 26.10
N GLY A 152 6.24 -25.73 24.95
CA GLY A 152 6.02 -27.16 24.73
C GLY A 152 4.55 -27.53 24.47
N ALA A 153 3.72 -26.54 24.12
CA ALA A 153 2.28 -26.73 23.86
C ALA A 153 1.98 -27.53 22.58
N GLN A 154 2.93 -27.62 21.64
CA GLN A 154 2.73 -28.21 20.31
C GLN A 154 2.31 -29.69 20.32
N THR A 155 2.68 -30.46 21.35
CA THR A 155 2.29 -31.88 21.45
C THR A 155 0.93 -32.10 22.12
N GLY A 156 0.27 -31.03 22.58
CA GLY A 156 -0.91 -31.11 23.44
C GLY A 156 -0.55 -31.40 24.89
N PHE A 157 -1.21 -30.72 25.84
CA PHE A 157 -0.81 -30.76 27.26
C PHE A 157 -1.12 -32.09 27.97
N ILE A 158 -2.04 -32.89 27.44
CA ILE A 158 -2.46 -34.17 28.03
C ILE A 158 -1.73 -35.36 27.38
N ALA A 159 -1.10 -35.15 26.23
CA ALA A 159 -0.37 -36.20 25.54
C ALA A 159 0.94 -36.53 26.30
N ASN A 160 1.32 -37.81 26.28
CA ASN A 160 2.60 -38.28 26.81
C ASN A 160 2.83 -37.91 28.29
N ILE A 161 1.76 -37.99 29.10
CA ILE A 161 1.88 -37.96 30.56
C ILE A 161 2.13 -39.40 31.01
N HIS A 162 3.30 -39.64 31.57
CA HIS A 162 3.73 -40.94 32.08
C HIS A 162 3.88 -40.93 33.61
N SER A 163 4.03 -39.75 34.20
CA SER A 163 4.26 -39.57 35.62
C SER A 163 3.42 -38.43 36.22
N ARG A 164 3.36 -38.38 37.56
CA ARG A 164 2.77 -37.26 38.31
C ARG A 164 3.59 -35.98 38.15
N GLU A 165 4.91 -36.11 38.06
CA GLU A 165 5.80 -34.97 37.83
C GLU A 165 5.51 -34.30 36.48
N ASP A 166 5.19 -35.12 35.47
CA ASP A 166 4.80 -34.61 34.14
C ASP A 166 3.54 -33.76 34.24
N VAL A 167 2.54 -34.13 35.06
CA VAL A 167 1.31 -33.35 35.22
C VAL A 167 1.61 -31.94 35.72
N GLY A 168 2.46 -31.80 36.74
CA GLY A 168 2.88 -30.49 37.26
C GLY A 168 3.62 -29.66 36.21
N GLN A 169 4.53 -30.26 35.46
CA GLN A 169 5.25 -29.58 34.37
C GLN A 169 4.30 -29.15 33.25
N ARG A 170 3.35 -30.00 32.87
CA ARG A 170 2.33 -29.72 31.83
C ARG A 170 1.37 -28.62 32.27
N LEU A 171 1.03 -28.55 33.56
CA LEU A 171 0.16 -27.51 34.12
C LEU A 171 0.84 -26.14 34.06
N LEU A 172 2.13 -26.07 34.42
CA LEU A 172 2.93 -24.85 34.26
C LEU A 172 3.07 -24.44 32.78
N ALA A 173 3.30 -25.41 31.89
CA ALA A 173 3.35 -25.16 30.45
C ALA A 173 2.03 -24.61 29.90
N ALA A 174 0.89 -25.17 30.33
CA ALA A 174 -0.43 -24.72 29.93
C ALA A 174 -0.73 -23.30 30.44
N GLN A 175 -0.33 -22.98 31.67
CA GLN A 175 -0.44 -21.61 32.19
C GLN A 175 0.38 -20.61 31.39
N ARG A 176 1.65 -20.92 31.07
CA ARG A 176 2.47 -20.05 30.21
C ARG A 176 1.87 -19.89 28.82
N ALA A 177 1.33 -20.96 28.25
CA ALA A 177 0.67 -20.90 26.95
C ALA A 177 -0.56 -19.99 26.98
N ARG A 178 -1.35 -20.03 28.05
CA ARG A 178 -2.48 -19.13 28.28
C ARG A 178 -2.04 -17.66 28.31
N ASP A 179 -0.94 -17.36 29.01
CA ASP A 179 -0.40 -15.99 29.08
C ASP A 179 0.08 -15.50 27.69
N VAL A 180 0.74 -16.36 26.91
CA VAL A 180 1.14 -16.06 25.53
C VAL A 180 -0.08 -15.75 24.65
N LEU A 181 -1.14 -16.56 24.74
CA LEU A 181 -2.36 -16.36 23.96
C LEU A 181 -3.12 -15.09 24.36
N GLU A 182 -3.16 -14.77 25.64
CA GLU A 182 -3.74 -13.50 26.13
C GLU A 182 -2.95 -12.29 25.63
N ASN A 183 -1.61 -12.38 25.67
CA ASN A 183 -0.74 -11.36 25.10
C ASN A 183 -0.97 -11.19 23.60
N PHE A 184 -1.07 -12.29 22.84
CA PHE A 184 -1.38 -12.28 21.42
C PHE A 184 -2.75 -11.62 21.15
N ARG A 185 -3.80 -12.00 21.88
CA ARG A 185 -5.15 -11.41 21.77
C ARG A 185 -5.13 -9.89 21.99
N SER A 186 -4.41 -9.44 23.01
CA SER A 186 -4.23 -8.02 23.29
C SER A 186 -3.39 -7.31 22.22
N GLY A 187 -2.38 -8.00 21.67
CA GLY A 187 -1.52 -7.53 20.59
C GLY A 187 -2.30 -7.33 19.29
N ALA A 188 -3.06 -8.32 18.86
CA ALA A 188 -3.92 -8.26 17.68
C ALA A 188 -4.94 -7.12 17.76
N THR A 189 -5.54 -6.90 18.93
CA THR A 189 -6.47 -5.77 19.15
C THR A 189 -5.76 -4.43 19.03
N ARG A 190 -4.56 -4.29 19.60
CA ARG A 190 -3.76 -3.06 19.49
C ARG A 190 -3.32 -2.80 18.05
N GLU A 191 -2.92 -3.83 17.33
CA GLU A 191 -2.48 -3.71 15.95
C GLU A 191 -3.64 -3.31 15.03
N LEU A 192 -4.83 -3.88 15.22
CA LEU A 192 -6.02 -3.46 14.49
C LEU A 192 -6.37 -1.98 14.73
N VAL A 193 -6.25 -1.51 15.97
CA VAL A 193 -6.44 -0.08 16.28
C VAL A 193 -5.38 0.80 15.60
N ARG A 194 -4.12 0.37 15.59
CA ARG A 194 -3.04 1.09 14.89
C ARG A 194 -3.24 1.12 13.38
N SER A 195 -3.62 0.00 12.77
CA SER A 195 -3.92 -0.09 11.34
C SER A 195 -5.05 0.86 10.95
N ARG A 196 -6.13 0.92 11.74
CA ARG A 196 -7.22 1.91 11.56
C ARG A 196 -6.76 3.36 11.73
N GLN A 197 -5.85 3.64 12.67
CA GLN A 197 -5.31 4.99 12.83
C GLN A 197 -4.46 5.40 11.62
N ARG A 198 -3.66 4.48 11.07
CA ARG A 198 -2.87 4.71 9.85
C ARG A 198 -3.77 4.89 8.62
N GLU A 199 -4.83 4.09 8.49
CA GLU A 199 -5.83 4.21 7.42
C GLU A 199 -6.40 5.63 7.32
N ARG A 200 -6.69 6.27 8.46
CA ARG A 200 -7.21 7.66 8.49
C ARG A 200 -6.26 8.69 7.88
N LEU A 201 -4.96 8.39 7.80
CA LEU A 201 -3.94 9.27 7.22
C LEU A 201 -3.84 9.11 5.70
N ILE A 202 -4.45 8.07 5.13
CA ILE A 202 -4.48 7.81 3.69
C ILE A 202 -5.72 8.49 3.12
N GLU A 203 -5.53 9.31 2.08
CA GLU A 203 -6.66 9.84 1.34
C GLU A 203 -7.32 8.71 0.54
N MET A 204 -8.55 8.36 0.89
CA MET A 204 -9.33 7.31 0.23
C MET A 204 -10.73 7.85 -0.07
N SER A 205 -11.37 7.32 -1.12
CA SER A 205 -12.80 7.54 -1.31
C SER A 205 -13.59 6.87 -0.18
N ALA A 206 -14.83 7.32 0.04
CA ALA A 206 -15.69 6.74 1.06
C ALA A 206 -15.96 5.24 0.83
N GLU A 207 -15.98 4.80 -0.43
CA GLU A 207 -16.23 3.40 -0.78
C GLU A 207 -15.00 2.52 -0.55
N GLU A 208 -13.82 2.95 -1.02
CA GLU A 208 -12.56 2.23 -0.77
C GLU A 208 -12.29 2.10 0.74
N ARG A 209 -12.54 3.17 1.51
CA ARG A 209 -12.43 3.16 2.96
C ARG A 209 -13.37 2.13 3.61
N ARG A 210 -14.59 1.96 3.10
CA ARG A 210 -15.54 0.97 3.61
C ARG A 210 -15.06 -0.44 3.33
N GLU A 211 -14.63 -0.73 2.12
CA GLU A 211 -14.12 -2.04 1.72
C GLU A 211 -12.89 -2.44 2.54
N VAL A 212 -11.94 -1.52 2.69
CA VAL A 212 -10.74 -1.71 3.49
C VAL A 212 -11.07 -1.97 4.96
N ASN A 213 -11.95 -1.16 5.56
CA ASN A 213 -12.34 -1.37 6.95
C ASN A 213 -13.09 -2.69 7.13
N ALA A 214 -13.95 -3.08 6.18
CA ALA A 214 -14.63 -4.37 6.23
C ALA A 214 -13.62 -5.54 6.21
N SER A 215 -12.59 -5.47 5.34
CA SER A 215 -11.55 -6.49 5.28
C SER A 215 -10.73 -6.56 6.59
N LEU A 216 -10.33 -5.41 7.15
CA LEU A 216 -9.61 -5.37 8.43
C LEU A 216 -10.46 -5.89 9.59
N ASP A 217 -11.74 -5.56 9.61
CA ASP A 217 -12.67 -5.98 10.65
C ASP A 217 -12.87 -7.49 10.61
N GLN A 218 -13.00 -8.05 9.41
CA GLN A 218 -13.07 -9.49 9.20
C GLN A 218 -11.78 -10.19 9.64
N GLU A 219 -10.61 -9.68 9.24
CA GLU A 219 -9.31 -10.26 9.60
C GLU A 219 -9.05 -10.20 11.11
N GLY A 220 -9.35 -9.05 11.73
CA GLY A 220 -9.25 -8.88 13.17
C GLY A 220 -10.21 -9.75 13.97
N GLU A 221 -11.45 -9.90 13.50
CA GLU A 221 -12.43 -10.79 14.14
C GLU A 221 -12.01 -12.25 14.01
N ASN A 222 -11.48 -12.65 12.85
CA ASN A 222 -10.92 -13.99 12.63
C ASN A 222 -9.79 -14.30 13.62
N LEU A 223 -8.81 -13.40 13.76
CA LEU A 223 -7.71 -13.56 14.71
C LEU A 223 -8.19 -13.60 16.16
N ARG A 224 -9.14 -12.73 16.53
CA ARG A 224 -9.73 -12.71 17.87
C ARG A 224 -10.46 -14.02 18.17
N ARG A 225 -11.26 -14.51 17.22
CA ARG A 225 -12.00 -15.77 17.34
C ARG A 225 -11.06 -16.95 17.52
N LEU A 226 -9.99 -17.03 16.72
CA LEU A 226 -8.97 -18.08 16.86
C LEU A 226 -8.29 -18.02 18.23
N ALA A 227 -7.86 -16.84 18.68
CA ALA A 227 -7.22 -16.68 19.99
C ALA A 227 -8.15 -17.12 21.14
N VAL A 228 -9.44 -16.77 21.09
CA VAL A 228 -10.42 -17.20 22.10
C VAL A 228 -10.57 -18.72 22.12
N LEU A 229 -10.67 -19.36 20.96
CA LEU A 229 -10.79 -20.81 20.85
C LEU A 229 -9.52 -21.53 21.33
N GLU A 230 -8.33 -21.00 21.02
CA GLU A 230 -7.06 -21.52 21.53
C GLU A 230 -7.00 -21.40 23.07
N ILE A 231 -7.36 -20.24 23.63
CA ILE A 231 -7.43 -20.05 25.09
C ILE A 231 -8.40 -21.07 25.72
N GLN A 232 -9.56 -21.29 25.09
CA GLN A 232 -10.52 -22.28 25.57
C GLN A 232 -9.94 -23.71 25.57
N VAL A 233 -9.19 -24.10 24.54
CA VAL A 233 -8.49 -25.39 24.50
C VAL A 233 -7.46 -25.50 25.61
N VAL A 234 -6.71 -24.43 25.89
CA VAL A 234 -5.74 -24.40 27.00
C VAL A 234 -6.46 -24.49 28.34
N ASP A 235 -7.50 -23.70 28.58
CA ASP A 235 -8.29 -23.70 29.82
C ASP A 235 -8.89 -25.08 30.10
N LYS A 236 -9.47 -25.74 29.08
CA LYS A 236 -9.97 -27.12 29.22
C LYS A 236 -8.85 -28.12 29.51
N SER A 237 -7.67 -27.94 28.92
CA SER A 237 -6.50 -28.76 29.25
C SER A 237 -6.05 -28.56 30.70
N VAL A 238 -6.03 -27.33 31.19
CA VAL A 238 -5.70 -27.00 32.59
C VAL A 238 -6.68 -27.65 33.56
N LEU A 239 -7.99 -27.65 33.27
CA LEU A 239 -8.99 -28.32 34.10
C LEU A 239 -8.71 -29.82 34.25
N VAL A 240 -8.43 -30.51 33.13
CA VAL A 240 -8.12 -31.95 33.16
C VAL A 240 -6.82 -32.22 33.92
N LEU A 241 -5.78 -31.41 33.70
CA LEU A 241 -4.52 -31.54 34.43
C LEU A 241 -4.68 -31.27 35.93
N THR A 242 -5.50 -30.29 36.29
CA THR A 242 -5.80 -29.95 37.70
C THR A 242 -6.56 -31.08 38.38
N LEU A 243 -7.46 -31.77 37.67
CA LEU A 243 -8.13 -32.96 38.19
C LEU A 243 -7.13 -34.08 38.52
N LEU A 244 -6.17 -34.33 37.62
CA LEU A 244 -5.11 -35.31 37.84
C LEU A 244 -4.19 -34.89 39.00
N ASP A 245 -3.80 -33.62 39.07
CA ASP A 245 -2.91 -33.10 40.11
C ASP A 245 -3.56 -33.12 41.51
N SER A 246 -4.86 -32.82 41.59
CA SER A 246 -5.62 -32.82 42.84
C SER A 246 -5.94 -34.21 43.39
N HIS A 247 -5.91 -35.25 42.55
CA HIS A 247 -6.19 -36.63 42.94
C HIS A 247 -5.06 -37.60 42.60
N PRO A 248 -3.82 -37.37 43.08
CA PRO A 248 -2.65 -38.12 42.60
C PRO A 248 -2.74 -39.62 42.88
N GLN A 249 -3.44 -40.03 43.94
CA GLN A 249 -3.56 -41.43 44.34
C GLN A 249 -4.67 -42.20 43.61
N THR A 250 -5.52 -41.51 42.85
CA THR A 250 -6.71 -42.12 42.25
C THR A 250 -6.50 -42.53 40.80
N TRP A 251 -5.31 -42.30 40.24
CA TRP A 251 -4.97 -42.65 38.88
C TRP A 251 -3.52 -43.14 38.75
N THR A 252 -3.29 -43.96 37.73
CA THR A 252 -1.96 -44.43 37.29
C THR A 252 -1.95 -44.54 35.76
N VAL A 253 -0.78 -44.57 35.15
CA VAL A 253 -0.64 -44.82 33.70
C VAL A 253 -0.23 -46.27 33.49
N GLN A 254 -1.04 -47.03 32.75
CA GLN A 254 -0.75 -48.42 32.37
C GLN A 254 -0.97 -48.59 30.88
N ASN A 255 0.04 -49.10 30.16
CA ASN A 255 -0.01 -49.29 28.70
C ASN A 255 -0.48 -48.03 27.95
N ASP A 256 0.11 -46.87 28.29
CA ASP A 256 -0.23 -45.56 27.72
C ASP A 256 -1.68 -45.11 27.91
N ARG A 257 -2.38 -45.65 28.92
CA ARG A 257 -3.74 -45.27 29.28
C ARG A 257 -3.82 -44.90 30.74
N PHE A 258 -4.64 -43.89 31.04
CA PHE A 258 -5.00 -43.56 32.41
C PHE A 258 -5.94 -44.62 32.98
N VAL A 259 -5.54 -45.21 34.10
CA VAL A 259 -6.34 -46.16 34.88
C VAL A 259 -6.67 -45.49 36.20
N PHE A 260 -7.96 -45.38 36.49
CA PHE A 260 -8.47 -44.71 37.69
C PHE A 260 -9.01 -45.74 38.69
N SER A 261 -8.65 -45.59 39.97
CA SER A 261 -9.20 -46.41 41.06
C SER A 261 -10.57 -45.92 41.53
N GLU A 262 -10.90 -44.66 41.28
CA GLU A 262 -12.17 -44.04 41.67
C GLU A 262 -13.06 -43.77 40.45
N PRO A 263 -14.27 -44.37 40.37
CA PRO A 263 -15.19 -44.17 39.24
C PRO A 263 -15.61 -42.71 39.03
N ARG A 264 -15.70 -41.94 40.11
CA ARG A 264 -16.05 -40.52 40.05
C ARG A 264 -14.99 -39.72 39.31
N VAL A 265 -13.72 -39.88 39.67
CA VAL A 265 -12.59 -39.19 39.02
C VAL A 265 -12.48 -39.58 37.54
N LEU A 266 -12.71 -40.85 37.22
CA LEU A 266 -12.79 -41.31 35.82
C LEU A 266 -13.89 -40.59 35.03
N SER A 267 -15.08 -40.43 35.63
CA SER A 267 -16.20 -39.73 34.99
C SER A 267 -15.87 -38.26 34.73
N GLU A 268 -15.36 -37.55 35.75
CA GLU A 268 -14.96 -36.13 35.64
C GLU A 268 -13.82 -35.97 34.61
N PHE A 269 -12.88 -36.90 34.56
CA PHE A 269 -11.79 -36.90 33.58
C PHE A 269 -12.31 -37.11 32.16
N ASN A 270 -13.19 -38.08 31.93
CA ASN A 270 -13.79 -38.34 30.62
C ASN A 270 -14.66 -37.17 30.14
N GLU A 271 -15.41 -36.54 31.04
CA GLU A 271 -16.17 -35.32 30.76
C GLU A 271 -15.22 -34.19 30.31
N GLY A 272 -14.16 -33.94 31.08
CA GLY A 272 -13.15 -32.92 30.72
C GLY A 272 -12.44 -33.21 29.39
N LEU A 273 -12.15 -34.48 29.07
CA LEU A 273 -11.63 -34.87 27.76
C LEU A 273 -12.65 -34.63 26.62
N GLY A 274 -13.93 -34.89 26.87
CA GLY A 274 -15.01 -34.61 25.93
C GLY A 274 -15.12 -33.12 25.61
N GLU A 275 -15.12 -32.28 26.65
CA GLU A 275 -15.11 -30.81 26.50
C GLU A 275 -13.87 -30.31 25.75
N LEU A 276 -12.68 -30.84 26.07
CA LEU A 276 -11.44 -30.49 25.39
C LEU A 276 -11.48 -30.89 23.91
N SER A 277 -11.99 -32.09 23.59
CA SER A 277 -12.14 -32.55 22.21
C SER A 277 -13.10 -31.65 21.44
N SER A 278 -14.22 -31.24 22.05
CA SER A 278 -15.18 -30.32 21.46
C SER A 278 -14.56 -28.95 21.18
N ALA A 279 -13.82 -28.37 22.14
CA ALA A 279 -13.11 -27.10 21.95
C ALA A 279 -12.06 -27.18 20.83
N ARG A 280 -11.31 -28.27 20.74
CA ARG A 280 -10.35 -28.50 19.64
C ARG A 280 -11.04 -28.61 18.29
N GLN A 281 -12.18 -29.30 18.22
CA GLN A 281 -12.96 -29.41 17.00
C GLN A 281 -13.44 -28.02 16.53
N GLN A 282 -13.98 -27.21 17.43
CA GLN A 282 -14.40 -25.83 17.13
C GLN A 282 -13.24 -24.98 16.61
N LEU A 283 -12.04 -25.12 17.19
CA LEU A 283 -10.83 -24.45 16.71
C LEU A 283 -10.48 -24.88 15.27
N VAL A 284 -10.48 -26.18 14.98
CA VAL A 284 -10.19 -26.70 13.64
C VAL A 284 -11.21 -26.23 12.61
N GLU A 285 -12.50 -26.27 12.95
CA GLU A 285 -13.59 -25.77 12.09
C GLU A 285 -13.44 -24.27 11.82
N ALA A 286 -13.08 -23.47 12.83
CA ALA A 286 -12.82 -22.05 12.65
C ALA A 286 -11.61 -21.80 11.74
N MET A 287 -10.50 -22.54 11.90
CA MET A 287 -9.33 -22.44 11.02
C MET A 287 -9.67 -22.79 9.56
N GLN A 288 -10.47 -23.85 9.35
CA GLN A 288 -10.93 -24.24 8.01
C GLN A 288 -11.81 -23.17 7.39
N SER A 289 -12.80 -22.66 8.12
CA SER A 289 -13.68 -21.60 7.67
C SER A 289 -12.91 -20.32 7.29
N ILE A 290 -11.91 -19.93 8.09
CA ILE A 290 -11.05 -18.78 7.78
C ILE A 290 -10.25 -19.04 6.50
N ARG A 291 -9.66 -20.23 6.35
CA ARG A 291 -8.91 -20.62 5.15
C ARG A 291 -9.77 -20.58 3.89
N GLU A 292 -11.02 -21.02 3.97
CA GLU A 292 -11.97 -20.98 2.85
C GLU A 292 -12.46 -19.57 2.52
N SER A 293 -12.49 -18.67 3.52
CA SER A 293 -12.87 -17.27 3.33
C SER A 293 -11.78 -16.39 2.72
N LEU A 294 -10.52 -16.84 2.78
CA LEU A 294 -9.40 -16.12 2.16
C LEU A 294 -9.48 -16.31 0.63
N PRO A 295 -9.45 -15.22 -0.17
CA PRO A 295 -9.46 -15.34 -1.61
C PRO A 295 -8.28 -16.19 -2.07
N SER A 296 -8.54 -17.25 -2.83
CA SER A 296 -7.51 -18.10 -3.40
C SER A 296 -6.58 -17.24 -4.24
N ASN A 297 -5.34 -17.08 -3.79
CA ASN A 297 -4.32 -16.27 -4.47
C ASN A 297 -3.77 -17.00 -5.72
N GLU A 298 -4.64 -17.65 -6.50
CA GLU A 298 -4.32 -18.36 -7.74
C GLU A 298 -4.09 -17.40 -8.92
N GLY A 299 -4.13 -16.08 -8.69
CA GLY A 299 -3.96 -15.05 -9.70
C GLY A 299 -2.65 -14.26 -9.65
N ALA A 300 -1.69 -14.59 -8.77
CA ALA A 300 -0.40 -13.89 -8.76
C ALA A 300 0.40 -14.26 -10.03
N PRO A 301 0.67 -13.31 -10.95
CA PRO A 301 1.48 -13.61 -12.13
C PRO A 301 2.90 -14.02 -11.70
N LYS A 302 3.37 -15.15 -12.24
CA LYS A 302 4.76 -15.62 -12.11
C LYS A 302 5.73 -14.69 -12.81
#